data_AF-A0A8S1RI08-F1
#
_entry.id   AF-A0A8S1RI08-F1
#
_cell.length_a   1.000
_cell.length_b   1.000
_cell.length_c   1.000
_cell.angle_alpha   90.00
_cell.angle_beta   90.00
_cell.angle_gamma   90.00
#
_symmetry.space_group_name_H-M   'P 1'
#
loop_
_entity.id
_entity.type
_entity.pdbx_description
1 polymer ?
#
loop_
_entity_poly.entity_id
_entity_poly.type
_entity_poly.pdbx_seq_one_letter_code
_entity_poly.pdbx_strand_id
1 'polypeptide(L)'
;MVKNEKFCQFLNQIRQNQSDSSQQKEEKRERKRNQGISQQAYDTYHREICRKKGMKDNEIEPAKDVMKLSDQEIDDFYHHNYVKYKVDKIEDINTGQLYFDTVMELGPGRTTKLLQQVCNTKVDGVFGKNSLSALNSMNQNEFQTRFCEERKKHYRNTIITDKERLTDNFISDRILNGIAGVTQNQKDQQQTQTTTKEEANNTQDNQQLGGIDCKVDISLLNRIQGINQLSARFLIGNQTNIILSDLATVLQVLLDKNLQEKHKRIQFSLDPIIIPDQEIYQEQEKVCYPDKIVKKSIIQNTDFARVLFESDFLLKLMTLGVEADGKTPFNYPEELKELQLLIIKRKNEDQGGSYRFWLTPQQCFYHQKNNKYIIEDMKVICQTRQMERINDKLVDKEIQDINNSNYQFASKFTQLYDKIAKYYPIFNRLKQLFKAVALGRWMYENRINIHYQELSQFCKMTNNEPYIIPIVHSIQLGELKSVYQIMKNILDDQENNLVSEVLDEVAESIPLFKNLEIPASVEQSFGGVDTLCQNMIVSNINPKIDKFQDLKEIDIPFFTQKKCTECNRMIESNLLNLEQNQCSIHSDCTCYLCLELITYEESNPRYCYINKQNHILHQNCFDEYQRIINGEEDQAY
;
A
#
# COMPACT_ATOMS: atom_id res chain seq x y z
N MET A 1 3.31 -19.87 -46.81
CA MET A 1 3.31 -18.38 -46.92
C MET A 1 4.47 -17.88 -46.10
N VAL A 2 5.30 -17.00 -46.65
CA VAL A 2 6.34 -16.32 -45.85
C VAL A 2 5.62 -15.36 -44.90
N LYS A 3 5.74 -15.59 -43.59
CA LYS A 3 5.19 -14.70 -42.56
C LYS A 3 5.95 -13.36 -42.65
N ASN A 4 5.23 -12.25 -42.71
CA ASN A 4 5.84 -10.91 -42.72
C ASN A 4 6.51 -10.65 -41.35
N GLU A 5 7.67 -10.00 -41.34
CA GLU A 5 8.39 -9.57 -40.13
C GLU A 5 7.49 -8.86 -39.12
N LYS A 6 6.56 -8.02 -39.58
CA LYS A 6 5.57 -7.33 -38.74
C LYS A 6 4.70 -8.30 -37.94
N PHE A 7 4.30 -9.42 -38.53
CA PHE A 7 3.53 -10.45 -37.85
C PHE A 7 4.39 -11.18 -36.80
N CYS A 8 5.67 -11.45 -37.09
CA CYS A 8 6.56 -12.09 -36.13
C CYS A 8 6.77 -11.21 -34.89
N GLN A 9 6.99 -9.90 -35.08
CA GLN A 9 7.10 -8.94 -33.97
C GLN A 9 5.83 -8.90 -33.13
N PHE A 10 4.67 -8.83 -33.80
CA PHE A 10 3.36 -8.86 -33.17
C PHE A 10 3.12 -10.13 -32.33
N LEU A 11 3.45 -11.31 -32.87
CA LEU A 11 3.25 -12.58 -32.19
C LEU A 11 4.16 -12.73 -30.97
N ASN A 12 5.40 -12.26 -31.06
CA ASN A 12 6.34 -12.26 -29.93
C ASN A 12 5.83 -11.40 -28.77
N GLN A 13 5.23 -10.24 -29.04
CA GLN A 13 4.62 -9.39 -28.02
C GLN A 13 3.42 -10.07 -27.35
N ILE A 14 2.55 -10.76 -28.10
CA ILE A 14 1.45 -11.53 -27.53
C ILE A 14 1.98 -12.61 -26.58
N ARG A 15 3.01 -13.35 -26.99
CA ARG A 15 3.62 -14.42 -26.18
C ARG A 15 4.22 -13.88 -24.88
N GLN A 16 4.96 -12.78 -24.95
CA GLN A 16 5.53 -12.10 -23.77
C GLN A 16 4.43 -11.66 -22.79
N ASN A 17 3.36 -11.03 -23.30
CA ASN A 17 2.26 -10.59 -22.45
C ASN A 17 1.51 -11.77 -21.79
N GLN A 18 1.47 -12.94 -22.42
CA GLN A 18 0.84 -14.13 -21.83
C GLN A 18 1.75 -14.80 -20.80
N SER A 19 3.07 -14.88 -21.03
CA SER A 19 4.01 -15.51 -20.08
C SER A 19 3.98 -14.83 -18.71
N ASP A 20 3.82 -13.50 -18.69
CA ASP A 20 3.78 -12.71 -17.46
C ASP A 20 2.46 -12.93 -16.68
N SER A 21 1.37 -13.24 -17.39
CA SER A 21 0.07 -13.48 -16.77
C SER A 21 -0.10 -14.90 -16.22
N SER A 22 0.55 -15.89 -16.81
CA SER A 22 0.46 -17.30 -16.41
C SER A 22 1.10 -17.63 -15.04
N GLN A 23 1.83 -16.68 -14.42
CA GLN A 23 2.34 -16.85 -13.05
C GLN A 23 1.29 -16.52 -11.97
N GLN A 24 0.12 -16.00 -12.33
CA GLN A 24 -0.93 -15.65 -11.38
C GLN A 24 -2.25 -16.37 -11.67
N LYS A 25 -2.58 -17.35 -10.81
CA LYS A 25 -3.89 -17.96 -10.56
C LYS A 25 -4.50 -18.81 -11.68
N GLU A 26 -4.30 -20.12 -11.55
CA GLU A 26 -5.09 -21.16 -12.22
C GLU A 26 -5.95 -21.94 -11.22
N GLU A 27 -6.77 -21.25 -10.43
CA GLU A 27 -7.78 -21.89 -9.58
C GLU A 27 -9.04 -21.01 -9.49
N LYS A 28 -9.92 -21.17 -10.49
CA LYS A 28 -11.40 -21.22 -10.38
C LYS A 28 -12.05 -20.90 -11.73
N ARG A 29 -12.70 -21.93 -12.30
CA ARG A 29 -13.51 -22.02 -13.54
C ARG A 29 -12.76 -22.35 -14.86
N GLU A 30 -12.51 -23.65 -15.00
CA GLU A 30 -12.49 -24.52 -16.20
C GLU A 30 -12.85 -23.90 -17.57
N ARG A 31 -12.01 -23.03 -18.12
CA ARG A 31 -11.96 -22.84 -19.58
C ARG A 31 -10.54 -23.09 -20.03
N LYS A 32 -10.29 -24.28 -20.60
CA LYS A 32 -9.00 -24.65 -21.19
C LYS A 32 -8.57 -23.56 -22.17
N ARG A 33 -7.38 -23.00 -21.95
CA ARG A 33 -6.74 -22.01 -22.82
C ARG A 33 -5.27 -22.37 -23.01
N ASN A 34 -4.77 -22.19 -24.22
CA ASN A 34 -3.35 -22.35 -24.53
C ASN A 34 -2.86 -21.07 -25.24
N GLN A 35 -1.86 -20.39 -24.65
CA GLN A 35 -1.33 -19.11 -25.14
C GLN A 35 -2.44 -18.09 -25.49
N GLY A 36 -3.47 -17.99 -24.64
CA GLY A 36 -4.60 -17.06 -24.82
C GLY A 36 -5.74 -17.56 -25.74
N ILE A 37 -5.54 -18.66 -26.47
CA ILE A 37 -6.55 -19.25 -27.36
C ILE A 37 -7.52 -20.11 -26.54
N SER A 38 -8.83 -19.86 -26.66
CA SER A 38 -9.86 -20.73 -26.07
C SER A 38 -10.26 -21.85 -27.03
N GLN A 39 -10.74 -22.98 -26.49
CA GLN A 39 -11.24 -24.09 -27.32
C GLN A 39 -12.29 -23.63 -28.34
N GLN A 40 -13.27 -22.83 -27.91
CA GLN A 40 -14.33 -22.31 -28.78
C GLN A 40 -13.79 -21.44 -29.94
N ALA A 41 -12.77 -20.62 -29.68
CA ALA A 41 -12.13 -19.81 -30.71
C ALA A 41 -11.40 -20.70 -31.73
N TYR A 42 -10.68 -21.72 -31.24
CA TYR A 42 -9.99 -22.67 -32.09
C TYR A 42 -10.95 -23.53 -32.93
N ASP A 43 -12.06 -24.02 -32.36
CA ASP A 43 -13.09 -24.78 -33.08
C ASP A 43 -13.71 -23.98 -34.23
N THR A 44 -13.89 -22.67 -34.02
CA THR A 44 -14.42 -21.76 -35.03
C THR A 44 -13.41 -21.55 -36.17
N TYR A 45 -12.14 -21.34 -35.82
CA TYR A 45 -11.04 -21.25 -36.78
C TYR A 45 -10.89 -22.54 -37.60
N HIS A 46 -10.88 -23.69 -36.93
CA HIS A 46 -10.73 -25.00 -37.57
C HIS A 46 -11.82 -25.25 -38.62
N ARG A 47 -13.09 -25.03 -38.25
CA ARG A 47 -14.23 -25.13 -39.18
C ARG A 47 -14.10 -24.19 -40.37
N GLU A 48 -13.66 -22.95 -40.15
CA GLU A 48 -13.46 -21.99 -41.24
C GLU A 48 -12.36 -22.45 -42.22
N ILE A 49 -11.24 -22.96 -41.71
CA ILE A 49 -10.16 -23.48 -42.55
C ILE A 49 -10.61 -24.70 -43.34
N CYS A 50 -11.34 -25.64 -42.72
CA CYS A 50 -11.86 -26.83 -43.41
C CYS A 50 -12.88 -26.47 -44.51
N ARG A 51 -13.79 -25.52 -44.23
CA ARG A 51 -14.72 -24.99 -45.25
C ARG A 51 -13.99 -24.31 -46.41
N LYS A 52 -12.93 -23.53 -46.14
CA LYS A 52 -12.09 -22.94 -47.20
C LYS A 52 -11.37 -23.98 -48.06
N LYS A 53 -11.19 -25.20 -47.54
CA LYS A 53 -10.70 -26.37 -48.29
C LYS A 53 -11.80 -27.16 -49.00
N GLY A 54 -13.06 -26.70 -48.95
CA GLY A 54 -14.19 -27.30 -49.64
C GLY A 54 -14.91 -28.43 -48.88
N MET A 55 -14.57 -28.67 -47.61
CA MET A 55 -15.22 -29.70 -46.78
C MET A 55 -16.62 -29.23 -46.35
N LYS A 56 -17.59 -30.16 -46.34
CA LYS A 56 -18.94 -29.90 -45.82
C LYS A 56 -18.97 -30.06 -44.30
N ASP A 57 -19.92 -29.42 -43.61
CA ASP A 57 -19.96 -29.41 -42.14
C ASP A 57 -20.03 -30.79 -41.49
N ASN A 58 -20.65 -31.77 -42.14
CA ASN A 58 -20.71 -33.16 -41.68
C ASN A 58 -19.43 -33.98 -41.96
N GLU A 59 -18.48 -33.42 -42.71
CA GLU A 59 -17.18 -34.02 -43.04
C GLU A 59 -16.04 -33.41 -42.19
N ILE A 60 -16.30 -32.32 -41.46
CA ILE A 60 -15.29 -31.65 -40.65
C ILE A 60 -15.11 -32.41 -39.34
N GLU A 61 -13.92 -32.99 -39.16
CA GLU A 61 -13.54 -33.63 -37.90
C GLU A 61 -13.56 -32.61 -36.74
N PRO A 62 -13.85 -33.05 -35.50
CA PRO A 62 -13.72 -32.20 -34.33
C PRO A 62 -12.31 -31.61 -34.21
N ALA A 63 -12.21 -30.33 -33.86
CA ALA A 63 -10.92 -29.71 -33.67
C ALA A 63 -10.16 -30.36 -32.51
N LYS A 64 -8.82 -30.34 -32.57
CA LYS A 64 -7.95 -30.82 -31.48
C LYS A 64 -8.22 -30.05 -30.19
N ASP A 65 -7.97 -30.71 -29.05
CA ASP A 65 -7.92 -30.03 -27.75
C ASP A 65 -6.87 -28.92 -27.80
N VAL A 66 -7.25 -27.71 -27.40
CA VAL A 66 -6.42 -26.50 -27.45
C VAL A 66 -5.11 -26.67 -26.67
N MET A 67 -5.08 -27.52 -25.64
CA MET A 67 -3.88 -27.82 -24.85
C MET A 67 -2.87 -28.71 -25.61
N LYS A 68 -3.29 -29.32 -26.73
CA LYS A 68 -2.45 -30.21 -27.56
C LYS A 68 -1.99 -29.54 -28.86
N LEU A 69 -2.21 -28.24 -29.02
CA LEU A 69 -1.77 -27.51 -30.19
C LEU A 69 -0.25 -27.35 -30.18
N SER A 70 0.35 -27.60 -31.34
CA SER A 70 1.76 -27.25 -31.59
C SER A 70 1.94 -25.73 -31.72
N ASP A 71 3.16 -25.24 -31.50
CA ASP A 71 3.49 -23.82 -31.70
C ASP A 71 3.16 -23.35 -33.12
N GLN A 72 3.34 -24.21 -34.14
CA GLN A 72 2.99 -23.88 -35.51
C GLN A 72 1.47 -23.73 -35.71
N GLU A 73 0.64 -24.58 -35.08
CA GLU A 73 -0.82 -24.45 -35.13
C GLU A 73 -1.31 -23.18 -34.42
N ILE A 74 -0.64 -22.79 -33.33
CA ILE A 74 -0.88 -21.53 -32.61
C ILE A 74 -0.51 -20.34 -33.50
N ASP A 75 0.66 -20.36 -34.13
CA ASP A 75 1.08 -19.34 -35.08
C ASP A 75 0.10 -19.20 -36.25
N ASP A 76 -0.35 -20.31 -36.82
CA ASP A 76 -1.27 -20.32 -37.96
C ASP A 76 -2.63 -19.76 -37.56
N PHE A 77 -3.11 -20.08 -36.35
CA PHE A 77 -4.31 -19.48 -35.77
C PHE A 77 -4.18 -17.96 -35.66
N TYR A 78 -3.09 -17.47 -35.08
CA TYR A 78 -2.88 -16.02 -34.92
C TYR A 78 -2.68 -15.32 -36.26
N HIS A 79 -1.91 -15.91 -37.19
CA HIS A 79 -1.69 -15.34 -38.53
C HIS A 79 -2.99 -15.24 -39.32
N HIS A 80 -3.82 -16.29 -39.27
CA HIS A 80 -5.12 -16.27 -39.91
C HIS A 80 -5.99 -15.13 -39.40
N ASN A 81 -6.13 -14.99 -38.08
CA ASN A 81 -6.96 -13.94 -37.48
C ASN A 81 -6.36 -12.55 -37.71
N TYR A 82 -5.04 -12.40 -37.69
CA TYR A 82 -4.32 -11.17 -37.99
C TYR A 82 -4.67 -10.63 -39.38
N VAL A 83 -4.66 -11.49 -40.40
CA VAL A 83 -5.05 -11.12 -41.78
C VAL A 83 -6.57 -10.97 -41.92
N LYS A 84 -7.35 -11.89 -41.34
CA LYS A 84 -8.83 -11.87 -41.42
C LYS A 84 -9.42 -10.56 -40.88
N TYR A 85 -8.86 -10.04 -39.80
CA TYR A 85 -9.29 -8.78 -39.18
C TYR A 85 -8.51 -7.56 -39.66
N LYS A 86 -7.74 -7.70 -40.76
CA LYS A 86 -6.98 -6.63 -41.41
C LYS A 86 -6.00 -5.90 -40.48
N VAL A 87 -5.49 -6.58 -39.47
CA VAL A 87 -4.49 -6.02 -38.55
C VAL A 87 -3.17 -5.77 -39.30
N ASP A 88 -2.89 -6.59 -40.32
CA ASP A 88 -1.78 -6.41 -41.25
C ASP A 88 -1.83 -5.07 -42.01
N LYS A 89 -2.99 -4.41 -42.05
CA LYS A 89 -3.19 -3.12 -42.73
C LYS A 89 -3.08 -1.90 -41.80
N ILE A 90 -3.08 -2.11 -40.49
CA ILE A 90 -2.90 -1.02 -39.51
C ILE A 90 -1.42 -0.65 -39.50
N GLU A 91 -1.09 0.62 -39.70
CA GLU A 91 0.31 1.07 -39.86
C GLU A 91 1.11 0.94 -38.56
N ASP A 92 0.57 1.46 -37.46
CA ASP A 92 1.21 1.36 -36.15
C ASP A 92 1.01 -0.02 -35.50
N ILE A 93 2.10 -0.65 -35.08
CA ILE A 93 2.10 -2.02 -34.55
C ILE A 93 1.36 -2.11 -33.21
N ASN A 94 1.52 -1.12 -32.34
CA ASN A 94 0.91 -1.09 -31.01
C ASN A 94 -0.61 -0.90 -31.11
N THR A 95 -1.06 -0.05 -32.04
CA THR A 95 -2.47 0.12 -32.38
C THR A 95 -3.05 -1.17 -32.96
N GLY A 96 -2.30 -1.85 -33.83
CA GLY A 96 -2.69 -3.16 -34.37
C GLY A 96 -2.86 -4.20 -33.26
N GLN A 97 -1.94 -4.25 -32.29
CA GLN A 97 -2.01 -5.12 -31.12
C GLN A 97 -3.23 -4.81 -30.25
N LEU A 98 -3.41 -3.55 -29.86
CA LEU A 98 -4.53 -3.12 -29.04
C LEU A 98 -5.88 -3.45 -29.70
N TYR A 99 -5.99 -3.20 -31.01
CA TYR A 99 -7.18 -3.57 -31.79
C TYR A 99 -7.40 -5.08 -31.78
N PHE A 100 -6.38 -5.87 -32.09
CA PHE A 100 -6.50 -7.33 -32.18
C PHE A 100 -6.88 -7.97 -30.84
N ASP A 101 -6.23 -7.59 -29.74
CA ASP A 101 -6.57 -8.08 -28.41
C ASP A 101 -8.05 -7.82 -28.09
N THR A 102 -8.53 -6.63 -28.45
CA THR A 102 -9.93 -6.27 -28.27
C THR A 102 -10.86 -7.07 -29.18
N VAL A 103 -10.45 -7.40 -30.42
CA VAL A 103 -11.20 -8.30 -31.32
C VAL A 103 -11.31 -9.71 -30.73
N MET A 104 -10.23 -10.24 -30.17
CA MET A 104 -10.21 -11.57 -29.56
C MET A 104 -11.10 -11.65 -28.32
N GLU A 105 -11.32 -10.54 -27.64
CA GLU A 105 -12.10 -10.47 -26.43
C GLU A 105 -13.59 -10.14 -26.68
N LEU A 106 -13.88 -9.09 -27.45
CA LEU A 106 -15.24 -8.57 -27.66
C LEU A 106 -15.88 -9.04 -28.99
N GLY A 107 -15.07 -9.63 -29.87
CA GLY A 107 -15.46 -9.98 -31.23
C GLY A 107 -15.35 -8.81 -32.23
N PRO A 108 -15.15 -9.11 -33.53
CA PRO A 108 -14.77 -8.11 -34.53
C PRO A 108 -15.80 -7.00 -34.72
N GLY A 109 -17.09 -7.32 -34.69
CA GLY A 109 -18.15 -6.34 -34.92
C GLY A 109 -18.24 -5.28 -33.81
N ARG A 110 -18.11 -5.68 -32.54
CA ARG A 110 -18.15 -4.74 -31.41
C ARG A 110 -16.89 -3.89 -31.38
N THR A 111 -15.73 -4.51 -31.50
CA THR A 111 -14.44 -3.83 -31.54
C THR A 111 -14.38 -2.79 -32.65
N THR A 112 -14.90 -3.13 -33.83
CA THR A 112 -14.96 -2.20 -34.96
C THR A 112 -15.89 -1.01 -34.68
N LYS A 113 -17.03 -1.21 -34.00
CA LYS A 113 -17.90 -0.10 -33.61
C LYS A 113 -17.21 0.87 -32.65
N LEU A 114 -16.47 0.36 -31.65
CA LEU A 114 -15.68 1.19 -30.75
C LEU A 114 -14.63 1.99 -31.52
N LEU A 115 -13.92 1.35 -32.45
CA LEU A 115 -12.93 2.01 -33.30
C LEU A 115 -13.57 3.11 -34.15
N GLN A 116 -14.70 2.80 -34.79
CA GLN A 116 -15.41 3.75 -35.66
C GLN A 116 -15.91 4.97 -34.88
N GLN A 117 -16.33 4.79 -33.62
CA GLN A 117 -16.68 5.88 -32.71
C GLN A 117 -15.47 6.77 -32.41
N VAL A 118 -14.31 6.20 -32.11
CA VAL A 118 -13.08 6.96 -31.84
C VAL A 118 -12.61 7.73 -33.08
N CYS A 119 -12.62 7.08 -34.25
CA CYS A 119 -12.23 7.67 -35.52
C CYS A 119 -13.29 8.61 -36.14
N ASN A 120 -14.43 8.82 -35.49
CA ASN A 120 -15.56 9.62 -36.00
C ASN A 120 -16.01 9.19 -37.42
N THR A 121 -16.09 7.89 -37.66
CA THR A 121 -16.60 7.31 -38.92
C THR A 121 -17.99 6.70 -38.71
N LYS A 122 -18.64 6.26 -39.81
CA LYS A 122 -19.93 5.57 -39.72
C LYS A 122 -19.82 4.32 -38.83
N VAL A 123 -20.64 4.23 -37.79
CA VAL A 123 -20.63 3.14 -36.80
C VAL A 123 -21.49 1.96 -37.26
N ASP A 124 -21.03 1.24 -38.29
CA ASP A 124 -21.72 0.07 -38.85
C ASP A 124 -21.12 -1.28 -38.40
N GLY A 125 -19.97 -1.26 -37.71
CA GLY A 125 -19.25 -2.46 -37.26
C GLY A 125 -18.50 -3.19 -38.38
N VAL A 126 -18.34 -2.57 -39.56
CA VAL A 126 -17.60 -3.13 -40.70
C VAL A 126 -16.24 -2.46 -40.85
N PHE A 127 -15.15 -3.19 -40.63
CA PHE A 127 -13.80 -2.64 -40.73
C PHE A 127 -13.36 -2.57 -42.20
N GLY A 128 -13.87 -1.56 -42.89
CA GLY A 128 -13.68 -1.30 -44.33
C GLY A 128 -12.54 -0.33 -44.64
N LYS A 129 -12.44 0.06 -45.92
CA LYS A 129 -11.42 1.02 -46.38
C LYS A 129 -11.53 2.38 -45.65
N ASN A 130 -12.75 2.84 -45.39
CA ASN A 130 -12.98 4.14 -44.74
C ASN A 130 -12.51 4.14 -43.27
N SER A 131 -12.85 3.12 -42.49
CA SER A 131 -12.40 3.00 -41.09
C SER A 131 -10.90 2.82 -40.99
N LEU A 132 -10.31 2.02 -41.89
CA LEU A 132 -8.86 1.83 -41.94
C LEU A 132 -8.13 3.14 -42.29
N SER A 133 -8.61 3.88 -43.30
CA SER A 133 -8.04 5.17 -43.68
C SER A 133 -8.12 6.18 -42.54
N ALA A 134 -9.27 6.26 -41.86
CA ALA A 134 -9.45 7.16 -40.73
C ALA A 134 -8.54 6.79 -39.54
N LEU A 135 -8.38 5.49 -39.27
CA LEU A 135 -7.45 5.01 -38.23
C LEU A 135 -6.01 5.39 -38.54
N ASN A 136 -5.51 5.10 -39.75
CA ASN A 136 -4.11 5.36 -40.10
C ASN A 136 -3.81 6.87 -40.23
N SER A 137 -4.80 7.70 -40.55
CA SER A 137 -4.67 9.18 -40.49
C SER A 137 -4.79 9.75 -39.07
N MET A 138 -5.25 8.92 -38.11
CA MET A 138 -5.25 9.11 -36.67
C MET A 138 -3.88 9.56 -36.12
N ASN A 139 -3.78 10.51 -35.17
CA ASN A 139 -2.65 10.47 -34.25
C ASN A 139 -2.76 9.17 -33.42
N GLN A 140 -1.77 8.29 -33.52
CA GLN A 140 -1.87 6.93 -32.99
C GLN A 140 -1.95 6.89 -31.45
N ASN A 141 -1.24 7.79 -30.76
CA ASN A 141 -1.29 7.90 -29.30
C ASN A 141 -2.67 8.40 -28.82
N GLU A 142 -3.23 9.40 -29.51
CA GLU A 142 -4.57 9.90 -29.23
C GLU A 142 -5.62 8.80 -29.46
N PHE A 143 -5.50 8.06 -30.58
CA PHE A 143 -6.39 6.93 -30.89
C PHE A 143 -6.33 5.88 -29.78
N GLN A 144 -5.13 5.39 -29.42
CA GLN A 144 -4.96 4.36 -28.39
C GLN A 144 -5.58 4.77 -27.05
N THR A 145 -5.36 6.03 -26.64
CA THR A 145 -5.91 6.58 -25.40
C THR A 145 -7.44 6.55 -25.43
N ARG A 146 -8.05 7.13 -26.47
CA ARG A 146 -9.52 7.20 -26.61
C ARG A 146 -10.15 5.82 -26.82
N PHE A 147 -9.47 4.91 -27.51
CA PHE A 147 -9.93 3.54 -27.72
C PHE A 147 -9.92 2.74 -26.43
N CYS A 148 -8.91 2.91 -25.57
CA CYS A 148 -8.88 2.35 -24.22
C CYS A 148 -10.02 2.90 -23.35
N GLU A 149 -10.34 4.19 -23.46
CA GLU A 149 -11.48 4.80 -22.74
C GLU A 149 -12.83 4.22 -23.18
N GLU A 150 -13.05 4.08 -24.49
CA GLU A 150 -14.28 3.45 -25.02
C GLU A 150 -14.37 1.97 -24.66
N ARG A 151 -13.25 1.23 -24.60
CA ARG A 151 -13.21 -0.13 -24.03
C ARG A 151 -13.66 -0.13 -22.57
N LYS A 152 -13.07 0.72 -21.72
CA LYS A 152 -13.44 0.83 -20.30
C LYS A 152 -14.92 1.13 -20.12
N LYS A 153 -15.45 2.05 -20.91
CA LYS A 153 -16.88 2.41 -20.93
C LYS A 153 -17.76 1.22 -21.32
N HIS A 154 -17.36 0.44 -22.34
CA HIS A 154 -18.06 -0.76 -22.74
C HIS A 154 -18.13 -1.80 -21.61
N TYR A 155 -17.02 -2.06 -20.92
CA TYR A 155 -17.03 -2.98 -19.77
C TYR A 155 -17.91 -2.49 -18.64
N ARG A 156 -17.81 -1.22 -18.24
CA ARG A 156 -18.67 -0.64 -17.19
C ARG A 156 -20.14 -0.86 -17.51
N ASN A 157 -20.56 -0.60 -18.75
CA ASN A 157 -21.94 -0.80 -19.17
C ASN A 157 -22.35 -2.29 -19.16
N THR A 158 -21.45 -3.20 -19.54
CA THR A 158 -21.73 -4.65 -19.56
C THR A 158 -21.83 -5.19 -18.13
N ILE A 159 -20.93 -4.81 -17.23
CA ILE A 159 -20.94 -5.21 -15.80
C ILE A 159 -22.21 -4.73 -15.10
N ILE A 160 -22.63 -3.48 -15.33
CA ILE A 160 -23.87 -2.94 -14.76
C ILE A 160 -25.09 -3.78 -15.20
N THR A 161 -25.05 -4.32 -16.41
CA THR A 161 -26.11 -5.18 -16.95
C THR A 161 -26.01 -6.61 -16.41
N ASP A 162 -24.80 -7.10 -16.11
CA ASP A 162 -24.49 -8.45 -15.61
C ASP A 162 -24.27 -8.53 -14.09
N LYS A 163 -24.73 -7.54 -13.31
CA LYS A 163 -24.54 -7.44 -11.84
C LYS A 163 -25.03 -8.65 -11.01
N GLU A 164 -25.68 -9.63 -11.64
CA GLU A 164 -25.98 -10.93 -11.01
C GLU A 164 -24.86 -11.99 -11.15
N ARG A 165 -23.77 -11.77 -11.91
CA ARG A 165 -22.84 -12.87 -12.25
C ARG A 165 -21.32 -12.65 -12.23
N LEU A 166 -20.75 -11.44 -12.12
CA LEU A 166 -19.28 -11.29 -12.15
C LEU A 166 -18.75 -10.21 -11.20
N THR A 167 -17.62 -10.51 -10.52
CA THR A 167 -16.90 -9.62 -9.60
C THR A 167 -15.81 -8.81 -10.33
N ASP A 168 -15.58 -7.59 -9.83
CA ASP A 168 -14.76 -6.53 -10.45
C ASP A 168 -13.26 -6.85 -10.69
N ASN A 169 -12.73 -7.90 -10.07
CA ASN A 169 -11.28 -8.21 -10.11
C ASN A 169 -10.77 -8.70 -11.47
N PHE A 170 -11.63 -9.17 -12.37
CA PHE A 170 -11.19 -9.75 -13.66
C PHE A 170 -10.75 -8.68 -14.69
N ILE A 171 -11.20 -7.43 -14.54
CA ILE A 171 -11.12 -6.41 -15.59
C ILE A 171 -9.93 -5.45 -15.38
N SER A 172 -9.54 -5.20 -14.12
CA SER A 172 -8.42 -4.31 -13.81
C SER A 172 -7.08 -4.85 -14.31
N ASP A 173 -6.75 -6.12 -14.07
CA ASP A 173 -5.41 -6.64 -14.37
C ASP A 173 -5.12 -6.73 -15.88
N ARG A 174 -6.09 -7.11 -16.71
CA ARG A 174 -5.87 -7.28 -18.16
C ARG A 174 -5.86 -5.97 -18.94
N ILE A 175 -6.70 -5.00 -18.57
CA ILE A 175 -6.72 -3.69 -19.24
C ILE A 175 -5.48 -2.87 -18.84
N LEU A 176 -5.05 -2.95 -17.58
CA LEU A 176 -3.89 -2.20 -17.08
C LEU A 176 -2.57 -2.74 -17.67
N ASN A 177 -2.42 -4.06 -17.79
CA ASN A 177 -1.21 -4.66 -18.38
C ASN A 177 -1.07 -4.36 -19.89
N GLY A 178 -2.19 -4.30 -20.63
CA GLY A 178 -2.18 -3.88 -22.04
C GLY A 178 -1.76 -2.42 -22.25
N ILE A 179 -2.16 -1.51 -21.35
CA ILE A 179 -1.78 -0.09 -21.41
C ILE A 179 -0.31 0.10 -20.98
N ALA A 180 0.15 -0.62 -19.96
CA ALA A 180 1.53 -0.55 -19.48
C ALA A 180 2.54 -1.03 -20.53
N GLY A 181 2.25 -2.12 -21.25
CA GLY A 181 3.10 -2.64 -22.32
C GLY A 181 3.24 -1.69 -23.53
N VAL A 182 2.15 -1.00 -23.91
CA VAL A 182 2.18 0.01 -24.98
C VAL A 182 2.99 1.25 -24.57
N THR A 183 2.87 1.67 -23.31
CA THR A 183 3.57 2.87 -22.79
C THR A 183 5.07 2.63 -22.59
N GLN A 184 5.49 1.41 -22.24
CA GLN A 184 6.89 1.04 -22.04
C GLN A 184 7.65 0.93 -23.39
N ASN A 185 7.07 0.26 -24.38
CA ASN A 185 7.67 0.11 -25.71
C ASN A 185 7.86 1.46 -26.46
N GLN A 186 7.04 2.46 -26.16
CA GLN A 186 7.18 3.83 -26.72
C GLN A 186 8.43 4.56 -26.20
N LYS A 187 8.83 4.33 -24.94
CA LYS A 187 10.06 4.92 -24.37
C LYS A 187 11.31 4.29 -24.99
N ASP A 188 11.28 2.97 -25.20
CA ASP A 188 12.39 2.22 -25.76
C ASP A 188 12.58 2.51 -27.26
N GLN A 189 11.49 2.69 -28.02
CA GLN A 189 11.56 3.05 -29.46
C GLN A 189 11.99 4.50 -29.70
N GLN A 190 11.60 5.46 -28.84
CA GLN A 190 12.09 6.85 -28.93
C GLN A 190 13.59 6.97 -28.59
N GLN A 191 14.11 6.12 -27.70
CA GLN A 191 15.55 6.04 -27.39
C GLN A 191 16.39 5.40 -28.51
N THR A 192 15.80 4.48 -29.29
CA THR A 192 16.54 3.75 -30.33
C THR A 192 16.62 4.51 -31.66
N GLN A 193 15.68 5.42 -31.94
CA GLN A 193 15.70 6.23 -33.18
C GLN A 193 16.57 7.51 -33.09
N THR A 194 17.02 7.90 -31.90
CA THR A 194 17.90 9.08 -31.72
C THR A 194 19.39 8.75 -31.72
N THR A 195 19.80 7.48 -31.85
CA THR A 195 21.21 7.05 -31.71
C THR A 195 21.94 6.68 -33.01
N THR A 196 21.47 7.12 -34.17
CA THR A 196 22.25 7.02 -35.42
C THR A 196 22.17 8.28 -36.27
N LYS A 197 22.96 9.29 -35.87
CA LYS A 197 23.65 10.33 -36.68
C LYS A 197 23.68 11.65 -35.90
N GLU A 198 24.75 11.86 -35.14
CA GLU A 198 25.54 13.10 -35.13
C GLU A 198 26.74 12.96 -34.19
N GLU A 199 27.86 13.48 -34.66
CA GLU A 199 29.23 13.19 -34.23
C GLU A 199 29.71 14.01 -33.04
N ALA A 200 30.90 13.61 -32.59
CA ALA A 200 31.88 14.38 -31.85
C ALA A 200 31.83 15.92 -31.99
N ASN A 201 32.16 16.56 -30.85
CA ASN A 201 32.70 17.91 -30.61
C ASN A 201 31.75 18.95 -29.95
N ASN A 202 32.13 19.27 -28.71
CA ASN A 202 32.05 20.54 -27.97
C ASN A 202 30.71 21.24 -27.69
N THR A 203 30.39 21.25 -26.38
CA THR A 203 30.00 22.39 -25.52
C THR A 203 28.84 23.29 -25.97
N GLN A 204 27.69 23.18 -25.30
CA GLN A 204 27.20 24.19 -24.34
C GLN A 204 25.83 23.83 -23.76
N ASP A 205 25.71 24.03 -22.45
CA ASP A 205 24.53 24.38 -21.67
C ASP A 205 23.18 23.81 -22.12
N ASN A 206 22.85 22.62 -21.61
CA ASN A 206 21.47 22.26 -21.32
C ASN A 206 21.31 22.03 -19.82
N GLN A 207 20.41 22.81 -19.25
CA GLN A 207 20.25 23.07 -17.83
C GLN A 207 19.89 21.81 -17.05
N GLN A 208 20.69 21.56 -16.01
CA GLN A 208 20.46 20.59 -14.96
C GLN A 208 19.35 21.13 -14.03
N LEU A 209 18.36 20.30 -13.72
CA LEU A 209 17.72 20.33 -12.40
C LEU A 209 18.81 20.40 -11.36
N GLY A 210 18.80 21.35 -10.42
CA GLY A 210 19.83 21.52 -9.38
C GLY A 210 20.47 20.21 -8.88
N GLY A 211 21.54 19.76 -9.54
CA GLY A 211 22.28 18.52 -9.23
C GLY A 211 21.74 17.18 -9.77
N ILE A 212 20.62 17.09 -10.48
CA ILE A 212 20.13 15.83 -11.07
C ILE A 212 20.46 15.82 -12.56
N ASP A 213 21.43 14.99 -12.95
CA ASP A 213 21.68 14.71 -14.36
C ASP A 213 20.56 13.79 -14.87
N CYS A 214 19.57 14.35 -15.57
CA CYS A 214 18.43 13.62 -16.11
C CYS A 214 18.82 12.60 -17.20
N LYS A 215 20.10 12.54 -17.59
CA LYS A 215 20.64 11.48 -18.47
C LYS A 215 21.03 10.21 -17.71
N VAL A 216 20.96 10.23 -16.38
CA VAL A 216 21.21 9.04 -15.54
C VAL A 216 20.06 8.06 -15.72
N ASP A 217 20.41 6.79 -15.93
CA ASP A 217 19.46 5.68 -16.01
C ASP A 217 18.46 5.74 -14.82
N ILE A 218 17.18 5.83 -15.14
CA ILE A 218 16.06 5.89 -14.18
C ILE A 218 16.11 4.70 -13.20
N SER A 219 16.65 3.55 -13.63
CA SER A 219 16.83 2.37 -12.77
C SER A 219 17.78 2.65 -11.59
N LEU A 220 18.82 3.47 -11.79
CA LEU A 220 19.77 3.86 -10.75
C LEU A 220 19.14 4.86 -9.78
N LEU A 221 18.24 5.72 -10.26
CA LEU A 221 17.53 6.71 -9.44
C LEU A 221 16.52 6.09 -8.46
N ASN A 222 16.21 4.80 -8.58
CA ASN A 222 15.42 4.05 -7.61
C ASN A 222 16.24 3.57 -6.38
N ARG A 223 17.51 3.97 -6.29
CA ARG A 223 18.44 3.55 -5.23
C ARG A 223 19.10 4.76 -4.55
N ILE A 224 18.35 5.85 -4.38
CA ILE A 224 18.83 7.04 -3.67
C ILE A 224 19.09 6.67 -2.20
N GLN A 225 20.24 7.05 -1.68
CA GLN A 225 20.61 6.94 -0.27
C GLN A 225 20.63 8.28 0.43
N GLY A 226 20.77 9.37 -0.32
CA GLY A 226 21.01 10.68 0.25
C GLY A 226 21.33 11.73 -0.80
N ILE A 227 21.91 12.82 -0.36
CA ILE A 227 22.26 13.97 -1.21
C ILE A 227 23.59 14.58 -0.79
N ASN A 228 24.34 15.07 -1.76
CA ASN A 228 25.44 15.99 -1.51
C ASN A 228 24.91 17.41 -1.41
N GLN A 229 25.03 18.03 -0.24
CA GLN A 229 24.53 19.36 0.08
C GLN A 229 25.10 20.46 -0.81
N LEU A 230 26.38 20.40 -1.17
CA LEU A 230 27.02 21.44 -1.99
C LEU A 230 26.65 21.33 -3.46
N SER A 231 26.67 20.11 -4.00
CA SER A 231 26.41 19.89 -5.42
C SER A 231 24.94 19.61 -5.74
N ALA A 232 24.09 19.48 -4.71
CA ALA A 232 22.70 19.04 -4.79
C ALA A 232 22.51 17.69 -5.53
N ARG A 233 23.59 16.89 -5.68
CA ARG A 233 23.54 15.62 -6.41
C ARG A 233 23.09 14.49 -5.50
N PHE A 234 22.16 13.65 -5.99
CA PHE A 234 21.78 12.43 -5.28
C PHE A 234 22.95 11.46 -5.15
N LEU A 235 23.02 10.83 -3.98
CA LEU A 235 23.94 9.75 -3.70
C LEU A 235 23.21 8.43 -4.00
N ILE A 236 23.71 7.68 -4.97
CA ILE A 236 23.12 6.41 -5.40
C ILE A 236 23.87 5.26 -4.75
N GLY A 237 23.12 4.34 -4.15
CA GLY A 237 23.66 3.16 -3.47
C GLY A 237 23.28 1.84 -4.13
N ASN A 238 23.86 0.77 -3.62
CA ASN A 238 23.56 -0.58 -4.12
C ASN A 238 22.30 -1.21 -3.49
N GLN A 239 21.72 -0.58 -2.48
CA GLN A 239 20.52 -1.08 -1.80
C GLN A 239 19.33 -0.17 -2.11
N THR A 240 18.16 -0.77 -2.27
CA THR A 240 16.90 -0.02 -2.44
C THR A 240 16.58 0.71 -1.15
N ASN A 241 16.85 2.00 -1.11
CA ASN A 241 16.65 2.85 0.07
C ASN A 241 15.54 3.87 -0.16
N ILE A 242 15.72 4.76 -1.13
CA ILE A 242 14.75 5.81 -1.47
C ILE A 242 14.52 5.75 -2.97
N ILE A 243 13.24 5.63 -3.37
CA ILE A 243 12.83 5.63 -4.76
C ILE A 243 12.57 7.08 -5.19
N LEU A 244 13.10 7.50 -6.34
CA LEU A 244 12.94 8.86 -6.85
C LEU A 244 11.48 9.29 -6.95
N SER A 245 10.58 8.40 -7.39
CA SER A 245 9.15 8.71 -7.51
C SER A 245 8.52 9.08 -6.17
N ASP A 246 8.98 8.49 -5.07
CA ASP A 246 8.47 8.81 -3.74
C ASP A 246 9.01 10.13 -3.27
N LEU A 247 10.32 10.34 -3.42
CA LEU A 247 10.98 11.59 -3.05
C LEU A 247 10.37 12.76 -3.84
N ALA A 248 10.09 12.57 -5.13
CA ALA A 248 9.41 13.56 -5.96
C ALA A 248 8.01 13.87 -5.44
N THR A 249 7.23 12.85 -5.05
CA THR A 249 5.90 13.02 -4.45
C THR A 249 5.96 13.79 -3.13
N VAL A 250 6.94 13.47 -2.27
CA VAL A 250 7.19 14.19 -1.01
C VAL A 250 7.53 15.65 -1.28
N LEU A 251 8.45 15.91 -2.20
CA LEU A 251 8.88 17.27 -2.54
C LEU A 251 7.76 18.08 -3.18
N GLN A 252 6.86 17.46 -3.96
CA GLN A 252 5.67 18.13 -4.46
C GLN A 252 4.77 18.61 -3.32
N VAL A 253 4.57 17.81 -2.28
CA VAL A 253 3.82 18.23 -1.08
C VAL A 253 4.55 19.36 -0.35
N LEU A 254 5.85 19.21 -0.09
CA LEU A 254 6.63 20.19 0.68
C LEU A 254 6.81 21.52 -0.05
N LEU A 255 6.89 21.53 -1.37
CA LEU A 255 7.11 22.72 -2.19
C LEU A 255 5.82 23.33 -2.75
N ASP A 256 4.65 22.72 -2.54
CA ASP A 256 3.37 23.29 -2.98
C ASP A 256 3.11 24.62 -2.25
N LYS A 257 2.98 25.70 -3.03
CA LYS A 257 2.74 27.05 -2.50
C LYS A 257 1.31 27.24 -1.98
N ASN A 258 0.37 26.36 -2.37
CA ASN A 258 -1.01 26.38 -1.90
C ASN A 258 -1.17 25.68 -0.54
N LEU A 259 -0.13 24.99 -0.06
CA LEU A 259 -0.13 24.36 1.26
C LEU A 259 0.52 25.25 2.30
N GLN A 260 -0.22 25.53 3.37
CA GLN A 260 0.33 26.12 4.59
C GLN A 260 1.29 25.12 5.26
N GLU A 261 2.32 25.61 5.96
CA GLU A 261 3.35 24.76 6.58
C GLU A 261 2.77 23.66 7.47
N LYS A 262 1.72 23.95 8.25
CA LYS A 262 1.03 22.96 9.10
C LYS A 262 0.36 21.82 8.32
N HIS A 263 0.06 22.02 7.04
CA HIS A 263 -0.55 21.04 6.15
C HIS A 263 0.48 20.34 5.24
N LYS A 264 1.77 20.68 5.32
CA LYS A 264 2.85 20.01 4.58
C LYS A 264 3.28 18.71 5.27
N ARG A 265 2.28 17.88 5.57
CA ARG A 265 2.41 16.57 6.21
C ARG A 265 1.72 15.55 5.32
N ILE A 266 2.34 14.38 5.20
CA ILE A 266 1.76 13.27 4.43
C ILE A 266 1.16 12.30 5.43
N GLN A 267 -0.14 12.07 5.29
CA GLN A 267 -0.87 11.13 6.13
C GLN A 267 -1.88 10.36 5.29
N PHE A 268 -2.25 9.19 5.77
CA PHE A 268 -3.27 8.36 5.15
C PHE A 268 -4.16 7.79 6.24
N SER A 269 -5.46 7.73 5.95
CA SER A 269 -6.44 7.03 6.76
C SER A 269 -7.45 6.32 5.87
N LEU A 270 -7.98 5.22 6.37
CA LEU A 270 -9.18 4.58 5.85
C LEU A 270 -10.33 4.94 6.80
N ASP A 271 -11.11 5.93 6.40
CA ASP A 271 -12.20 6.49 7.20
C ASP A 271 -13.54 5.88 6.78
N PRO A 272 -14.46 5.58 7.71
CA PRO A 272 -15.80 5.13 7.35
C PRO A 272 -16.56 6.23 6.58
N ILE A 273 -17.25 5.85 5.50
CA ILE A 273 -18.11 6.77 4.75
C ILE A 273 -19.42 6.94 5.54
N ILE A 274 -19.68 8.17 5.99
CA ILE A 274 -20.97 8.53 6.58
C ILE A 274 -21.95 8.71 5.42
N ILE A 275 -22.80 7.71 5.17
CA ILE A 275 -23.92 7.83 4.24
C ILE A 275 -25.10 8.42 5.03
N PRO A 276 -25.66 9.58 4.63
CA PRO A 276 -26.86 10.12 5.25
C PRO A 276 -27.96 9.04 5.30
N ASP A 277 -28.64 8.93 6.45
CA ASP A 277 -29.76 7.99 6.67
C ASP A 277 -29.39 6.49 6.82
N GLN A 278 -28.11 6.15 6.95
CA GLN A 278 -27.67 4.79 7.34
C GLN A 278 -27.03 4.78 8.74
N GLU A 279 -27.57 3.97 9.65
CA GLU A 279 -26.98 3.74 10.98
C GLU A 279 -25.68 2.90 10.93
N ILE A 280 -25.50 2.13 9.84
CA ILE A 280 -24.40 1.19 9.69
C ILE A 280 -23.47 1.67 8.58
N TYR A 281 -22.21 1.90 8.93
CA TYR A 281 -21.15 2.16 7.96
C TYR A 281 -20.92 0.88 7.14
N GLN A 282 -21.15 0.93 5.83
CA GLN A 282 -20.90 -0.21 4.93
C GLN A 282 -19.59 -0.04 4.13
N GLU A 283 -19.04 1.17 4.10
CA GLU A 283 -17.97 1.55 3.18
C GLU A 283 -16.87 2.36 3.88
N GLN A 284 -15.64 2.28 3.37
CA GLN A 284 -14.51 3.12 3.79
C GLN A 284 -13.98 3.96 2.62
N GLU A 285 -13.64 5.23 2.89
CA GLU A 285 -12.96 6.15 1.97
C GLU A 285 -11.44 6.13 2.25
N LYS A 286 -10.65 6.10 1.19
CA LYS A 286 -9.21 6.39 1.23
C LYS A 286 -9.01 7.89 1.40
N VAL A 287 -8.57 8.31 2.57
CA VAL A 287 -8.30 9.72 2.87
C VAL A 287 -6.81 9.98 2.85
N CYS A 288 -6.36 10.63 1.79
CA CYS A 288 -4.99 11.12 1.63
C CYS A 288 -4.86 12.58 2.09
N TYR A 289 -3.90 12.85 2.97
CA TYR A 289 -3.48 14.21 3.31
C TYR A 289 -2.11 14.49 2.66
N PRO A 290 -1.95 15.63 1.99
CA PRO A 290 -2.80 16.84 2.09
C PRO A 290 -3.98 16.92 1.11
N ASP A 291 -4.17 15.95 0.22
CA ASP A 291 -5.14 15.99 -0.89
C ASP A 291 -6.56 16.40 -0.45
N LYS A 292 -7.04 15.86 0.68
CA LYS A 292 -8.35 16.20 1.25
C LYS A 292 -8.50 17.69 1.59
N ILE A 293 -7.42 18.35 2.03
CA ILE A 293 -7.42 19.76 2.42
C ILE A 293 -7.46 20.66 1.19
N VAL A 294 -6.65 20.35 0.17
CA VAL A 294 -6.53 21.18 -1.04
C VAL A 294 -7.48 20.79 -2.17
N LYS A 295 -8.25 19.72 -2.00
CA LYS A 295 -9.17 19.17 -3.01
C LYS A 295 -8.45 18.91 -4.34
N LYS A 296 -7.22 18.40 -4.27
CA LYS A 296 -6.36 18.09 -5.41
C LYS A 296 -5.64 16.78 -5.13
N SER A 297 -5.56 15.90 -6.14
CA SER A 297 -4.84 14.64 -6.04
C SER A 297 -3.32 14.86 -6.19
N ILE A 298 -2.64 15.23 -5.09
CA ILE A 298 -1.17 15.35 -5.05
C ILE A 298 -0.57 13.96 -4.82
N ILE A 299 -1.11 13.19 -3.89
CA ILE A 299 -0.61 11.84 -3.56
C ILE A 299 -1.57 10.73 -3.95
N GLN A 300 -2.89 10.97 -3.97
CA GLN A 300 -3.95 9.96 -4.10
C GLN A 300 -3.70 9.02 -5.28
N ASN A 301 -3.25 9.53 -6.42
CA ASN A 301 -3.07 8.78 -7.67
C ASN A 301 -1.60 8.37 -7.91
N THR A 302 -0.84 8.14 -6.84
CA THR A 302 0.57 7.75 -6.93
C THR A 302 0.82 6.40 -6.26
N ASP A 303 1.93 5.75 -6.63
CA ASP A 303 2.42 4.56 -5.93
C ASP A 303 2.62 4.81 -4.43
N PHE A 304 2.92 6.06 -4.05
CA PHE A 304 3.04 6.49 -2.66
C PHE A 304 1.74 6.22 -1.87
N ALA A 305 0.60 6.69 -2.38
CA ALA A 305 -0.68 6.46 -1.72
C ALA A 305 -1.10 4.98 -1.73
N ARG A 306 -0.74 4.23 -2.79
CA ARG A 306 -0.98 2.79 -2.84
C ARG A 306 -0.27 2.07 -1.68
N VAL A 307 1.00 2.39 -1.44
CA VAL A 307 1.78 1.78 -0.35
C VAL A 307 1.24 2.17 1.03
N LEU A 308 0.87 3.44 1.23
CA LEU A 308 0.22 3.86 2.48
C LEU A 308 -1.07 3.06 2.73
N PHE A 309 -1.90 2.92 1.68
CA PHE A 309 -3.13 2.16 1.74
C PHE A 309 -2.92 0.67 2.04
N GLU A 310 -2.07 -0.02 1.26
CA GLU A 310 -1.84 -1.45 1.43
C GLU A 310 -1.25 -1.77 2.79
N SER A 311 -0.40 -0.89 3.32
CA SER A 311 0.17 -1.05 4.67
C SER A 311 -0.87 -0.90 5.77
N ASP A 312 -1.73 0.13 5.70
CA ASP A 312 -2.83 0.33 6.67
C ASP A 312 -3.85 -0.80 6.59
N PHE A 313 -4.22 -1.20 5.37
CA PHE A 313 -5.17 -2.29 5.14
C PHE A 313 -4.64 -3.61 5.72
N LEU A 314 -3.39 -3.98 5.43
CA LEU A 314 -2.79 -5.19 5.96
C LEU A 314 -2.65 -5.14 7.49
N LEU A 315 -2.26 -3.99 8.05
CA LEU A 315 -2.23 -3.81 9.50
C LEU A 315 -3.60 -4.07 10.14
N LYS A 316 -4.68 -3.59 9.51
CA LYS A 316 -6.06 -3.86 9.97
C LYS A 316 -6.43 -5.34 9.88
N LEU A 317 -6.06 -6.03 8.81
CA LEU A 317 -6.29 -7.49 8.71
C LEU A 317 -5.56 -8.24 9.82
N MET A 318 -4.30 -7.87 10.09
CA MET A 318 -3.48 -8.45 11.14
C MET A 318 -4.07 -8.18 12.54
N THR A 319 -4.50 -6.96 12.83
CA THR A 319 -5.08 -6.59 14.14
C THR A 319 -6.43 -7.27 14.37
N LEU A 320 -7.28 -7.33 13.34
CA LEU A 320 -8.58 -8.01 13.39
C LEU A 320 -8.43 -9.54 13.41
N GLY A 321 -7.31 -10.06 12.93
CA GLY A 321 -7.06 -11.50 12.84
C GLY A 321 -7.91 -12.19 11.78
N VAL A 322 -8.30 -11.48 10.72
CA VAL A 322 -9.05 -12.02 9.59
C VAL A 322 -8.42 -11.61 8.25
N GLU A 323 -8.64 -12.41 7.22
CA GLU A 323 -8.27 -12.06 5.85
C GLU A 323 -9.25 -11.03 5.25
N ALA A 324 -9.01 -10.66 3.98
CA ALA A 324 -9.78 -9.62 3.28
C ALA A 324 -11.28 -9.95 3.11
N ASP A 325 -11.67 -11.21 3.28
CA ASP A 325 -13.07 -11.64 3.27
C ASP A 325 -13.80 -11.38 4.61
N GLY A 326 -13.06 -10.95 5.64
CA GLY A 326 -13.56 -10.71 6.99
C GLY A 326 -13.99 -11.95 7.77
N LYS A 327 -13.72 -13.15 7.25
CA LYS A 327 -14.20 -14.43 7.78
C LYS A 327 -13.07 -15.41 8.03
N THR A 328 -12.16 -15.53 7.07
CA THR A 328 -11.04 -16.47 7.15
C THR A 328 -10.05 -15.95 8.20
N PRO A 329 -9.63 -16.76 9.19
CA PRO A 329 -8.64 -16.35 10.16
C PRO A 329 -7.32 -15.94 9.49
N PHE A 330 -6.75 -14.82 9.91
CA PHE A 330 -5.47 -14.36 9.40
C PHE A 330 -4.36 -15.32 9.84
N ASN A 331 -3.72 -16.00 8.89
CA ASN A 331 -2.68 -16.98 9.19
C ASN A 331 -1.29 -16.35 9.17
N TYR A 332 -0.74 -16.10 10.36
CA TYR A 332 0.64 -15.64 10.49
C TYR A 332 1.65 -16.74 10.08
N PRO A 333 2.79 -16.38 9.48
CA PRO A 333 3.96 -17.25 9.40
C PRO A 333 4.34 -17.82 10.77
N GLU A 334 4.75 -19.09 10.84
CA GLU A 334 5.06 -19.78 12.10
C GLU A 334 6.10 -19.04 12.95
N GLU A 335 7.16 -18.49 12.34
CA GLU A 335 8.16 -17.69 13.07
C GLU A 335 7.53 -16.50 13.81
N LEU A 336 6.54 -15.83 13.21
CA LEU A 336 5.86 -14.69 13.85
C LEU A 336 4.92 -15.15 14.97
N LYS A 337 4.30 -16.33 14.85
CA LYS A 337 3.48 -16.93 15.91
C LYS A 337 4.31 -17.33 17.12
N GLU A 338 5.45 -17.99 16.90
CA GLU A 338 6.40 -18.38 17.94
C GLU A 338 6.94 -17.16 18.70
N LEU A 339 7.12 -16.05 17.98
CA LEU A 339 7.51 -14.77 18.56
C LEU A 339 6.35 -14.05 19.25
N GLN A 340 5.17 -14.67 19.39
CA GLN A 340 4.00 -14.13 20.08
C GLN A 340 3.37 -12.89 19.43
N LEU A 341 3.47 -12.75 18.10
CA LEU A 341 2.60 -11.82 17.38
C LEU A 341 1.20 -12.44 17.28
N LEU A 342 0.39 -12.22 18.31
CA LEU A 342 -0.94 -12.82 18.44
C LEU A 342 -2.02 -11.87 17.96
N ILE A 343 -3.10 -12.44 17.41
CA ILE A 343 -4.35 -11.73 17.15
C ILE A 343 -4.85 -11.16 18.47
N ILE A 344 -5.43 -9.95 18.43
CA ILE A 344 -6.09 -9.34 19.58
C ILE A 344 -7.32 -10.20 19.91
N LYS A 345 -7.17 -11.09 20.89
CA LYS A 345 -8.30 -11.86 21.40
C LYS A 345 -9.21 -10.89 22.14
N ARG A 346 -10.39 -10.61 21.58
CA ARG A 346 -11.46 -9.94 22.33
C ARG A 346 -11.86 -10.89 23.47
N LYS A 347 -11.39 -10.63 24.68
CA LYS A 347 -12.05 -11.20 25.86
C LYS A 347 -13.47 -10.62 25.88
N ASN A 348 -14.46 -11.41 26.28
CA ASN A 348 -15.85 -10.98 26.42
C ASN A 348 -16.02 -9.76 27.37
N GLU A 349 -14.96 -9.36 28.07
CA GLU A 349 -14.92 -8.28 29.06
C GLU A 349 -14.20 -7.01 28.59
N ASP A 350 -13.58 -7.00 27.38
CA ASP A 350 -12.96 -5.77 26.87
C ASP A 350 -14.07 -4.75 26.55
N GLN A 351 -14.23 -3.81 27.46
CA GLN A 351 -15.19 -2.71 27.47
C GLN A 351 -15.19 -1.95 26.15
N GLY A 352 -15.99 -2.37 25.16
CA GLY A 352 -16.57 -1.64 24.02
C GLY A 352 -15.74 -0.59 23.24
N GLY A 353 -14.43 -0.47 23.47
CA GLY A 353 -13.60 0.59 22.92
C GLY A 353 -13.27 0.33 21.46
N SER A 354 -13.39 1.35 20.62
CA SER A 354 -12.81 1.31 19.29
C SER A 354 -11.34 1.73 19.38
N TYR A 355 -10.46 1.06 18.66
CA TYR A 355 -9.01 1.32 18.68
C TYR A 355 -8.50 1.60 17.28
N ARG A 356 -7.53 2.51 17.17
CA ARG A 356 -6.80 2.82 15.92
C ARG A 356 -5.35 2.41 16.05
N PHE A 357 -4.81 1.85 14.98
CA PHE A 357 -3.40 1.49 14.87
C PHE A 357 -2.73 2.33 13.79
N TRP A 358 -1.65 3.01 14.14
CA TRP A 358 -0.92 3.88 13.22
C TRP A 358 0.52 3.41 13.07
N LEU A 359 1.01 3.35 11.84
CA LEU A 359 2.43 3.15 11.57
C LEU A 359 3.08 4.52 11.42
N THR A 360 4.03 4.83 12.30
CA THR A 360 4.74 6.10 12.30
C THR A 360 6.24 5.87 12.31
N PRO A 361 7.03 6.71 11.62
CA PRO A 361 8.46 6.70 11.79
C PRO A 361 8.81 7.30 13.16
N GLN A 362 9.64 6.63 13.93
CA GLN A 362 10.09 7.09 15.25
C GLN A 362 11.48 7.73 15.17
N GLN A 363 12.45 7.02 14.57
CA GLN A 363 13.85 7.42 14.56
C GLN A 363 14.46 7.25 13.16
N CYS A 364 15.18 8.28 12.69
CA CYS A 364 15.99 8.22 11.47
C CYS A 364 17.45 8.01 11.85
N PHE A 365 18.08 6.99 11.27
CA PHE A 365 19.52 6.80 11.35
C PHE A 365 20.17 7.36 10.10
N TYR A 366 21.08 8.32 10.25
CA TYR A 366 21.71 9.00 9.13
C TYR A 366 23.17 9.37 9.40
N HIS A 367 23.95 9.52 8.33
CA HIS A 367 25.30 10.06 8.37
C HIS A 367 25.36 11.42 7.69
N GLN A 368 26.08 12.35 8.32
CA GLN A 368 26.44 13.63 7.71
C GLN A 368 27.96 13.80 7.75
N LYS A 369 28.62 13.60 6.60
CA LYS A 369 30.09 13.75 6.47
C LYS A 369 30.44 14.27 5.09
N ASN A 370 31.40 15.19 5.00
CA ASN A 370 31.91 15.74 3.73
C ASN A 370 30.79 16.27 2.82
N ASN A 371 29.85 17.02 3.39
CA ASN A 371 28.66 17.55 2.71
C ASN A 371 27.70 16.49 2.15
N LYS A 372 27.85 15.22 2.54
CA LYS A 372 26.90 14.16 2.20
C LYS A 372 25.95 13.99 3.36
N TYR A 373 24.65 13.99 3.07
CA TYR A 373 23.59 13.60 3.99
C TYR A 373 23.00 12.28 3.50
N ILE A 374 23.21 11.20 4.24
CA ILE A 374 22.86 9.83 3.86
C ILE A 374 21.91 9.25 4.90
N ILE A 375 20.74 8.78 4.46
CA ILE A 375 19.79 8.07 5.31
C ILE A 375 20.10 6.58 5.24
N GLU A 376 20.54 6.02 6.36
CA GLU A 376 20.91 4.61 6.47
C GLU A 376 19.69 3.75 6.77
N ASP A 377 18.97 4.07 7.85
CA ASP A 377 17.84 3.26 8.31
C ASP A 377 16.75 4.10 8.98
N MET A 378 15.61 3.47 9.23
CA MET A 378 14.43 4.06 9.83
C MET A 378 13.78 3.06 10.78
N LYS A 379 13.53 3.48 12.02
CA LYS A 379 12.71 2.74 12.97
C LYS A 379 11.25 3.11 12.77
N VAL A 380 10.42 2.11 12.50
CA VAL A 380 8.97 2.26 12.36
C VAL A 380 8.30 1.66 13.58
N ILE A 381 7.34 2.37 14.14
CA ILE A 381 6.55 1.91 15.28
C ILE A 381 5.08 1.78 14.89
N CYS A 382 4.41 0.85 15.55
CA CYS A 382 2.95 0.73 15.56
C CYS A 382 2.46 1.36 16.87
N GLN A 383 1.67 2.42 16.76
CA GLN A 383 1.03 3.08 17.89
C GLN A 383 -0.42 2.65 17.94
N THR A 384 -0.97 2.50 19.15
CA THR A 384 -2.40 2.29 19.36
C THR A 384 -3.03 3.49 20.06
N ARG A 385 -4.26 3.84 19.68
CA ARG A 385 -5.05 4.87 20.33
C ARG A 385 -6.48 4.40 20.56
N GLN A 386 -7.01 4.66 21.74
CA GLN A 386 -8.42 4.47 22.04
C GLN A 386 -9.21 5.60 21.39
N MET A 387 -10.28 5.27 20.68
CA MET A 387 -11.26 6.25 20.23
C MET A 387 -12.33 6.40 21.31
N GLU A 388 -12.49 7.62 21.82
CA GLU A 388 -13.54 7.99 22.76
C GLU A 388 -14.41 9.09 22.14
N ARG A 389 -15.71 9.12 22.46
CA ARG A 389 -16.58 10.27 22.11
C ARG A 389 -16.60 11.24 23.28
N ILE A 390 -16.06 12.45 23.06
CA ILE A 390 -16.10 13.55 24.03
C ILE A 390 -16.83 14.71 23.36
N ASN A 391 -17.99 15.10 23.90
CA ASN A 391 -18.86 16.16 23.34
C ASN A 391 -19.20 15.93 21.86
N ASP A 392 -19.68 14.73 21.53
CA ASP A 392 -20.00 14.25 20.16
C ASP A 392 -18.85 14.27 19.15
N LYS A 393 -17.64 14.60 19.59
CA LYS A 393 -16.43 14.52 18.78
C LYS A 393 -15.68 13.26 19.12
N LEU A 394 -15.23 12.59 18.07
CA LEU A 394 -14.31 11.47 18.21
C LEU A 394 -12.93 12.02 18.59
N VAL A 395 -12.42 11.63 19.74
CA VAL A 395 -11.10 12.00 20.26
C VAL A 395 -10.26 10.75 20.42
N ASP A 396 -9.01 10.82 19.98
CA ASP A 396 -8.05 9.74 20.17
C ASP A 396 -7.29 9.94 21.48
N LYS A 397 -7.27 8.91 22.34
CA LYS A 397 -6.53 8.85 23.60
C LYS A 397 -5.41 7.84 23.49
N GLU A 398 -4.21 8.23 23.88
CA GLU A 398 -3.07 7.32 23.88
C GLU A 398 -3.23 6.25 24.96
N ILE A 399 -2.90 5.01 24.61
CA ILE A 399 -2.90 3.88 25.55
C ILE A 399 -1.47 3.44 25.74
N GLN A 400 -1.04 3.38 27.00
CA GLN A 400 0.27 2.88 27.39
C GLN A 400 0.17 1.76 28.43
N ASP A 401 -1.05 1.27 28.70
CA ASP A 401 -1.26 0.16 29.64
C ASP A 401 -0.69 -1.14 29.05
N ILE A 402 0.35 -1.66 29.72
CA ILE A 402 1.02 -2.91 29.36
C ILE A 402 0.10 -4.13 29.38
N ASN A 403 -1.04 -4.05 30.08
CA ASN A 403 -2.03 -5.11 30.16
C ASN A 403 -3.11 -5.01 29.07
N ASN A 404 -3.19 -3.88 28.35
CA ASN A 404 -4.14 -3.71 27.26
C ASN A 404 -3.72 -4.53 26.04
N SER A 405 -4.60 -5.40 25.54
CA SER A 405 -4.34 -6.30 24.42
C SER A 405 -3.95 -5.57 23.12
N ASN A 406 -4.55 -4.40 22.85
CA ASN A 406 -4.23 -3.57 21.70
C ASN A 406 -2.83 -2.94 21.83
N TYR A 407 -2.46 -2.52 23.04
CA TYR A 407 -1.13 -1.99 23.31
C TYR A 407 -0.07 -3.08 23.21
N GLN A 408 -0.32 -4.27 23.75
CA GLN A 408 0.55 -5.43 23.61
C GLN A 408 0.78 -5.78 22.14
N PHE A 409 -0.28 -5.81 21.32
CA PHE A 409 -0.15 -6.01 19.88
C PHE A 409 0.72 -4.94 19.23
N ALA A 410 0.44 -3.65 19.47
CA ALA A 410 1.17 -2.54 18.86
C ALA A 410 2.65 -2.52 19.26
N SER A 411 2.94 -2.76 20.54
CA SER A 411 4.29 -2.90 21.07
C SER A 411 5.02 -4.09 20.44
N LYS A 412 4.35 -5.24 20.32
CA LYS A 412 4.95 -6.42 19.72
C LYS A 412 5.18 -6.28 18.21
N PHE A 413 4.24 -5.68 17.49
CA PHE A 413 4.38 -5.35 16.09
C PHE A 413 5.59 -4.42 15.87
N THR A 414 5.75 -3.42 16.74
CA THR A 414 6.91 -2.52 16.74
C THR A 414 8.22 -3.29 16.90
N GLN A 415 8.32 -4.17 17.89
CA GLN A 415 9.51 -4.98 18.13
C GLN A 415 9.84 -5.92 16.95
N LEU A 416 8.81 -6.42 16.27
CA LEU A 416 8.94 -7.41 15.20
C LEU A 416 8.88 -6.80 13.79
N TYR A 417 8.83 -5.47 13.65
CA TYR A 417 8.56 -4.80 12.37
C TYR A 417 9.44 -5.31 11.23
N ASP A 418 10.75 -5.40 11.44
CA ASP A 418 11.70 -5.85 10.41
C ASP A 418 11.54 -7.33 10.05
N LYS A 419 11.10 -8.17 11.00
CA LYS A 419 10.79 -9.58 10.71
C LYS A 419 9.48 -9.69 9.95
N ILE A 420 8.45 -8.94 10.37
CA ILE A 420 7.16 -8.84 9.69
C ILE A 420 7.38 -8.41 8.23
N ALA A 421 8.21 -7.40 7.99
CA ALA A 421 8.51 -6.87 6.67
C ALA A 421 9.20 -7.87 5.72
N LYS A 422 9.82 -8.95 6.23
CA LYS A 422 10.36 -10.03 5.39
C LYS A 422 9.25 -10.88 4.77
N TYR A 423 8.17 -11.10 5.51
CA TYR A 423 7.01 -11.88 5.06
C TYR A 423 6.00 -11.03 4.30
N TYR A 424 5.90 -9.75 4.66
CA TYR A 424 4.98 -8.78 4.09
C TYR A 424 5.77 -7.60 3.53
N PRO A 425 6.29 -7.70 2.29
CA PRO A 425 7.21 -6.73 1.70
C PRO A 425 6.67 -5.29 1.65
N ILE A 426 5.35 -5.11 1.75
CA ILE A 426 4.73 -3.80 1.79
C ILE A 426 5.21 -2.95 2.98
N PHE A 427 5.52 -3.56 4.12
CA PHE A 427 6.07 -2.81 5.26
C PHE A 427 7.52 -2.38 5.01
N ASN A 428 8.32 -3.18 4.30
CA ASN A 428 9.65 -2.73 3.86
C ASN A 428 9.52 -1.54 2.90
N ARG A 429 8.54 -1.59 1.99
CA ARG A 429 8.22 -0.49 1.08
C ARG A 429 7.75 0.76 1.82
N LEU A 430 6.94 0.63 2.86
CA LEU A 430 6.54 1.73 3.74
C LEU A 430 7.73 2.37 4.45
N LYS A 431 8.68 1.55 4.95
CA LYS A 431 9.92 2.07 5.53
C LYS A 431 10.71 2.93 4.54
N GLN A 432 10.79 2.52 3.27
CA GLN A 432 11.42 3.31 2.21
C GLN A 432 10.68 4.64 1.96
N LEU A 433 9.34 4.66 2.02
CA LEU A 433 8.57 5.91 1.97
C LEU A 433 8.94 6.84 3.11
N PHE A 434 9.05 6.34 4.33
CA PHE A 434 9.46 7.17 5.47
C PHE A 434 10.89 7.72 5.30
N LYS A 435 11.83 6.95 4.73
CA LYS A 435 13.14 7.48 4.35
C LYS A 435 13.02 8.60 3.30
N ALA A 436 12.15 8.45 2.31
CA ALA A 436 11.89 9.49 1.31
C ALA A 436 11.32 10.77 1.95
N VAL A 437 10.38 10.62 2.89
CA VAL A 437 9.81 11.73 3.67
C VAL A 437 10.90 12.46 4.46
N ALA A 438 11.76 11.71 5.17
CA ALA A 438 12.86 12.27 5.94
C ALA A 438 13.86 13.04 5.04
N LEU A 439 14.26 12.44 3.91
CA LEU A 439 15.17 13.11 2.98
C LEU A 439 14.54 14.35 2.35
N GLY A 440 13.30 14.25 1.89
CA GLY A 440 12.58 15.39 1.30
C GLY A 440 12.39 16.53 2.29
N ARG A 441 12.07 16.23 3.55
CA ARG A 441 11.96 17.23 4.62
C ARG A 441 13.30 17.92 4.87
N TRP A 442 14.39 17.15 4.99
CA TRP A 442 15.72 17.70 5.15
C TRP A 442 16.11 18.61 3.97
N MET A 443 15.83 18.18 2.73
CA MET A 443 16.10 18.98 1.52
C MET A 443 15.31 20.29 1.51
N TYR A 444 14.04 20.24 1.90
CA TYR A 444 13.17 21.42 2.02
C TYR A 444 13.69 22.41 3.05
N GLU A 445 14.04 21.94 4.24
CA GLU A 445 14.54 22.78 5.35
C GLU A 445 15.92 23.38 5.05
N ASN A 446 16.77 22.67 4.32
CA ASN A 446 18.09 23.14 3.88
C ASN A 446 18.05 23.91 2.56
N ARG A 447 16.86 24.23 2.04
CA ARG A 447 16.64 25.02 0.81
C ARG A 447 17.43 24.50 -0.39
N ILE A 448 17.50 23.17 -0.54
CA ILE A 448 18.07 22.56 -1.73
C ILE A 448 17.23 23.00 -2.94
N ASN A 449 17.88 23.59 -3.94
CA ASN A 449 17.19 24.14 -5.11
C ASN A 449 16.69 23.00 -6.01
N ILE A 450 15.37 22.89 -6.15
CA ILE A 450 14.71 21.83 -6.92
C ILE A 450 13.61 22.50 -7.76
N HIS A 451 13.61 22.21 -9.07
CA HIS A 451 12.58 22.77 -9.95
C HIS A 451 11.28 21.99 -9.81
N TYR A 452 10.30 22.62 -9.17
CA TYR A 452 8.99 22.02 -8.86
C TYR A 452 8.29 21.43 -10.09
N GLN A 453 8.32 22.13 -11.24
CA GLN A 453 7.62 21.69 -12.46
C GLN A 453 8.13 20.34 -12.96
N GLU A 454 9.43 20.10 -12.83
CA GLU A 454 10.07 18.88 -13.31
C GLU A 454 9.86 17.70 -12.36
N LEU A 455 9.47 17.92 -11.09
CA LEU A 455 9.14 16.82 -10.17
C LEU A 455 7.94 16.00 -10.67
N SER A 456 7.03 16.63 -11.41
CA SER A 456 5.82 15.98 -11.93
C SER A 456 6.11 14.80 -12.84
N GLN A 457 7.19 14.85 -13.63
CA GLN A 457 7.57 13.80 -14.56
C GLN A 457 8.11 12.53 -13.87
N PHE A 458 8.57 12.67 -12.61
CA PHE A 458 9.14 11.56 -11.85
C PHE A 458 8.12 10.88 -10.93
N CYS A 459 6.96 11.52 -10.68
CA CYS A 459 5.89 10.89 -9.92
C CYS A 459 5.34 9.68 -10.69
N LYS A 460 5.39 8.51 -10.05
CA LYS A 460 4.82 7.29 -10.60
C LYS A 460 3.32 7.30 -10.33
N MET A 461 2.56 7.67 -11.35
CA MET A 461 1.10 7.66 -11.31
C MET A 461 0.58 6.23 -11.29
N THR A 462 -0.38 5.95 -10.43
CA THR A 462 -1.12 4.69 -10.37
C THR A 462 -2.61 5.00 -10.37
N ASN A 463 -3.39 4.14 -11.02
CA ASN A 463 -4.85 4.28 -10.97
C ASN A 463 -5.35 3.75 -9.61
N ASN A 464 -5.30 4.60 -8.60
CA ASN A 464 -5.86 4.30 -7.29
C ASN A 464 -7.34 4.71 -7.29
N GLU A 465 -8.16 4.06 -8.12
CA GLU A 465 -9.61 4.27 -8.07
C GLU A 465 -10.08 4.14 -6.61
N PRO A 466 -11.03 5.00 -6.17
CA PRO A 466 -11.55 4.94 -4.82
C PRO A 466 -12.06 3.51 -4.57
N TYR A 467 -11.31 2.77 -3.77
CA TYR A 467 -11.77 1.47 -3.28
C TYR A 467 -12.78 1.80 -2.20
N ILE A 468 -14.04 1.63 -2.52
CA ILE A 468 -15.05 1.33 -1.51
C ILE A 468 -14.72 -0.07 -1.04
N ILE A 469 -14.15 -0.17 0.15
CA ILE A 469 -13.89 -1.47 0.78
C ILE A 469 -15.10 -1.75 1.66
N PRO A 470 -15.77 -2.91 1.50
CA PRO A 470 -16.76 -3.34 2.45
C PRO A 470 -16.13 -3.26 3.84
N ILE A 471 -16.83 -2.68 4.81
CA ILE A 471 -16.32 -2.74 6.17
C ILE A 471 -16.15 -4.21 6.49
N VAL A 472 -14.91 -4.56 6.86
CA VAL A 472 -14.59 -5.85 7.46
C VAL A 472 -15.31 -5.86 8.79
N HIS A 473 -16.59 -6.19 8.76
CA HIS A 473 -17.31 -6.56 9.95
C HIS A 473 -16.56 -7.78 10.44
N SER A 474 -15.96 -7.68 11.63
CA SER A 474 -15.87 -8.84 12.49
C SER A 474 -17.31 -9.27 12.62
N ILE A 475 -17.77 -10.17 11.73
CA ILE A 475 -19.12 -10.68 11.79
C ILE A 475 -19.33 -11.06 13.25
N GLN A 476 -20.54 -10.78 13.71
CA GLN A 476 -21.22 -11.24 14.91
C GLN A 476 -21.07 -12.76 15.16
N LEU A 477 -19.87 -13.34 15.05
CA LEU A 477 -19.47 -14.65 15.53
C LEU A 477 -19.65 -14.69 17.05
N GLY A 478 -19.51 -13.55 17.72
CA GLY A 478 -19.91 -13.40 19.12
C GLY A 478 -21.41 -13.58 19.33
N GLU A 479 -22.27 -12.94 18.53
CA GLU A 479 -23.72 -13.09 18.67
C GLU A 479 -24.20 -14.46 18.18
N LEU A 480 -23.69 -14.98 17.06
CA LEU A 480 -24.00 -16.34 16.58
C LEU A 480 -23.49 -17.43 17.53
N LYS A 481 -22.30 -17.28 18.13
CA LYS A 481 -21.85 -18.19 19.21
C LYS A 481 -22.68 -18.01 20.47
N SER A 482 -23.09 -16.79 20.82
CA SER A 482 -23.95 -16.57 21.98
C SER A 482 -25.35 -17.15 21.76
N VAL A 483 -25.92 -17.03 20.56
CA VAL A 483 -27.20 -17.64 20.18
C VAL A 483 -27.06 -19.15 20.16
N TYR A 484 -25.99 -19.70 19.57
CA TYR A 484 -25.72 -21.14 19.61
C TYR A 484 -25.52 -21.65 21.05
N GLN A 485 -24.78 -20.93 21.89
CA GLN A 485 -24.53 -21.32 23.27
C GLN A 485 -25.76 -21.14 24.17
N ILE A 486 -26.57 -20.10 23.94
CA ILE A 486 -27.86 -19.89 24.61
C ILE A 486 -28.83 -21.00 24.18
N MET A 487 -28.89 -21.32 22.89
CA MET A 487 -29.70 -22.45 22.40
C MET A 487 -29.21 -23.76 23.00
N LYS A 488 -27.91 -24.04 22.98
CA LYS A 488 -27.32 -25.24 23.59
C LYS A 488 -27.61 -25.33 25.09
N ASN A 489 -27.44 -24.24 25.85
CA ASN A 489 -27.72 -24.23 27.28
C ASN A 489 -29.22 -24.39 27.61
N ILE A 490 -30.12 -23.76 26.83
CA ILE A 490 -31.58 -23.95 26.97
C ILE A 490 -31.98 -25.40 26.67
N LEU A 491 -31.22 -26.07 25.81
CA LEU A 491 -31.51 -27.42 25.33
C LEU A 491 -30.85 -28.51 26.17
N ASP A 492 -29.67 -28.26 26.77
CA ASP A 492 -29.04 -29.15 27.76
C ASP A 492 -29.88 -29.22 29.06
N ASP A 493 -30.68 -28.19 29.37
CA ASP A 493 -31.64 -28.17 30.49
C ASP A 493 -32.92 -28.96 30.21
N GLN A 494 -33.16 -29.41 28.97
CA GLN A 494 -34.27 -30.28 28.63
C GLN A 494 -33.71 -31.62 28.12
N GLU A 495 -33.61 -32.62 28.99
CA GLU A 495 -33.10 -33.98 28.71
C GLU A 495 -33.76 -34.65 27.48
N ASN A 496 -33.38 -34.25 26.26
CA ASN A 496 -34.07 -34.65 25.05
C ASN A 496 -33.07 -34.79 23.89
N ASN A 497 -32.52 -36.00 23.76
CA ASN A 497 -31.53 -36.38 22.74
C ASN A 497 -31.94 -36.06 21.30
N LEU A 498 -33.23 -35.96 21.01
CA LEU A 498 -33.77 -35.65 19.69
C LEU A 498 -33.41 -34.24 19.21
N VAL A 499 -33.11 -33.32 20.13
CA VAL A 499 -32.86 -31.91 19.78
C VAL A 499 -31.40 -31.63 19.44
N SER A 500 -30.46 -32.44 19.96
CA SER A 500 -29.05 -32.41 19.54
C SER A 500 -28.92 -32.73 18.05
N GLU A 501 -29.63 -33.76 17.57
CA GLU A 501 -29.62 -34.16 16.17
C GLU A 501 -30.18 -33.07 15.25
N VAL A 502 -31.25 -32.37 15.67
CA VAL A 502 -31.84 -31.27 14.90
C VAL A 502 -30.91 -30.04 14.86
N LEU A 503 -30.20 -29.74 15.94
CA LEU A 503 -29.22 -28.64 15.96
C LEU A 503 -28.03 -28.91 15.04
N ASP A 504 -27.54 -30.16 15.01
CA ASP A 504 -26.48 -30.56 14.11
C ASP A 504 -26.96 -30.50 12.65
N GLU A 505 -28.19 -30.91 12.37
CA GLU A 505 -28.81 -30.80 11.03
C GLU A 505 -29.05 -29.33 10.60
N VAL A 506 -29.41 -28.45 11.54
CA VAL A 506 -29.53 -26.99 11.31
C VAL A 506 -28.15 -26.36 11.08
N ALA A 507 -27.13 -26.77 11.84
CA ALA A 507 -25.76 -26.32 11.64
C ALA A 507 -25.22 -26.77 10.27
N GLU A 508 -25.47 -28.01 9.86
CA GLU A 508 -25.06 -28.55 8.56
C GLU A 508 -25.81 -27.94 7.36
N SER A 509 -27.05 -27.49 7.57
CA SER A 509 -27.89 -26.87 6.53
C SER A 509 -27.64 -25.37 6.32
N ILE A 510 -26.96 -24.70 7.25
CA ILE A 510 -26.48 -23.33 7.07
C ILE A 510 -25.13 -23.37 6.32
N PRO A 511 -25.05 -22.86 5.07
CA PRO A 511 -23.84 -22.97 4.23
C PRO A 511 -22.57 -22.38 4.84
N LEU A 512 -22.72 -21.51 5.84
CA LEU A 512 -21.62 -20.84 6.55
C LEU A 512 -20.87 -21.78 7.52
N PHE A 513 -21.49 -22.85 8.01
CA PHE A 513 -20.89 -23.79 8.99
C PHE A 513 -20.39 -25.10 8.37
N LYS A 514 -20.75 -25.36 7.11
CA LYS A 514 -20.58 -26.66 6.43
C LYS A 514 -19.12 -27.13 6.21
N ASN A 515 -18.12 -26.39 6.68
CA ASN A 515 -16.68 -26.76 6.59
C ASN A 515 -15.83 -26.27 7.78
N LEU A 516 -16.45 -25.86 8.89
CA LEU A 516 -15.71 -25.44 10.09
C LEU A 516 -15.41 -26.68 10.96
N GLU A 517 -14.30 -27.38 10.66
CA GLU A 517 -13.72 -28.28 11.65
C GLU A 517 -13.15 -27.43 12.79
N ILE A 518 -13.77 -27.48 13.97
CA ILE A 518 -13.19 -26.93 15.19
C ILE A 518 -12.16 -27.97 15.67
N PRO A 519 -10.85 -27.70 15.63
CA PRO A 519 -9.87 -28.69 16.02
C PRO A 519 -9.98 -28.98 17.52
N ALA A 520 -9.89 -30.25 17.91
CA ALA A 520 -9.90 -30.69 19.31
C ALA A 520 -8.82 -30.02 20.18
N SER A 521 -7.80 -29.41 19.57
CA SER A 521 -6.79 -28.59 20.27
C SER A 521 -7.35 -27.30 20.88
N VAL A 522 -8.60 -26.92 20.58
CA VAL A 522 -9.29 -25.78 21.21
C VAL A 522 -9.95 -26.16 22.54
N GLU A 523 -10.30 -27.44 22.77
CA GLU A 523 -10.93 -27.87 24.03
C GLU A 523 -9.91 -28.16 25.15
N GLN A 524 -8.65 -28.45 24.82
CA GLN A 524 -7.64 -28.85 25.82
C GLN A 524 -6.73 -27.73 26.34
N SER A 525 -6.88 -26.47 25.88
CA SER A 525 -6.12 -25.35 26.44
C SER A 525 -6.88 -24.60 27.55
N PHE A 526 -7.45 -25.33 28.51
CA PHE A 526 -7.76 -24.80 29.84
C PHE A 526 -6.55 -25.02 30.75
N GLY A 527 -5.44 -24.36 30.43
CA GLY A 527 -4.27 -24.28 31.28
C GLY A 527 -4.15 -22.86 31.80
N GLY A 528 -4.51 -22.63 33.06
CA GLY A 528 -4.09 -21.41 33.76
C GLY A 528 -2.57 -21.34 33.73
N VAL A 529 -2.02 -20.29 33.12
CA VAL A 529 -0.57 -20.04 33.13
C VAL A 529 -0.28 -19.08 34.27
N ASP A 530 0.55 -19.54 35.19
CA ASP A 530 1.11 -18.83 36.34
C ASP A 530 1.79 -17.52 35.90
N THR A 531 1.29 -16.40 36.41
CA THR A 531 1.76 -15.03 36.14
C THR A 531 3.18 -14.74 36.67
N LEU A 532 3.78 -15.63 37.45
CA LEU A 532 5.14 -15.42 37.99
C LEU A 532 6.26 -15.71 36.98
N CYS A 533 5.99 -16.45 35.89
CA CYS A 533 7.05 -16.87 34.96
C CYS A 533 7.40 -15.83 33.87
N GLN A 534 6.58 -14.79 33.66
CA GLN A 534 6.85 -13.76 32.64
C GLN A 534 7.88 -12.71 33.06
N ASN A 535 8.17 -12.57 34.36
CA ASN A 535 9.08 -11.54 34.86
C ASN A 535 10.58 -11.91 34.82
N MET A 536 10.96 -13.10 34.36
CA MET A 536 12.37 -13.52 34.29
C MET A 536 13.01 -13.51 32.89
N ILE A 537 12.27 -13.22 31.81
CA ILE A 537 12.82 -13.29 30.44
C ILE A 537 13.45 -11.97 29.96
N VAL A 538 13.30 -10.87 30.72
CA VAL A 538 13.83 -9.56 30.31
C VAL A 538 15.33 -9.38 30.59
N SER A 539 15.97 -10.23 31.41
CA SER A 539 17.35 -9.98 31.89
C SER A 539 18.48 -10.73 31.18
N ASN A 540 18.24 -11.53 30.13
CA ASN A 540 19.30 -12.31 29.47
C ASN A 540 19.34 -12.18 27.94
N ILE A 541 19.25 -10.96 27.41
CA ILE A 541 19.68 -10.69 26.04
C ILE A 541 21.12 -10.16 26.09
N ASN A 542 22.05 -11.03 25.69
CA ASN A 542 23.44 -10.71 25.39
C ASN A 542 23.51 -9.43 24.52
N PRO A 543 24.32 -8.41 24.85
CA PRO A 543 24.46 -7.22 24.02
C PRO A 543 25.09 -7.63 22.68
N LYS A 544 24.24 -7.79 21.66
CA LYS A 544 24.71 -7.89 20.28
C LYS A 544 25.43 -6.59 19.94
N ILE A 545 26.57 -6.73 19.28
CA ILE A 545 27.36 -5.64 18.67
C ILE A 545 26.39 -4.66 18.04
N ASP A 546 26.29 -3.48 18.66
CA ASP A 546 25.38 -2.44 18.24
C ASP A 546 25.94 -1.80 16.96
N LYS A 547 25.40 -2.23 15.82
CA LYS A 547 25.80 -1.73 14.48
C LYS A 547 25.55 -0.23 14.31
N PHE A 548 25.01 0.45 15.32
CA PHE A 548 24.64 1.86 15.31
C PHE A 548 25.54 2.77 16.17
N GLN A 549 26.62 2.27 16.79
CA GLN A 549 27.48 3.08 17.69
C GLN A 549 28.07 4.37 17.08
N ASP A 550 28.22 4.45 15.75
CA ASP A 550 28.79 5.62 15.05
C ASP A 550 27.72 6.49 14.33
N LEU A 551 26.43 6.24 14.54
CA LEU A 551 25.33 6.93 13.86
C LEU A 551 24.79 8.12 14.69
N LYS A 552 24.44 9.22 14.02
CA LYS A 552 23.73 10.32 14.66
C LYS A 552 22.24 9.99 14.71
N GLU A 553 21.67 10.01 15.90
CA GLU A 553 20.23 9.87 16.11
C GLU A 553 19.56 11.23 16.01
N ILE A 554 18.50 11.31 15.20
CA ILE A 554 17.51 12.38 15.29
C ILE A 554 16.16 11.69 15.43
N ASP A 555 15.46 12.00 16.52
CA ASP A 555 14.02 11.78 16.59
C ASP A 555 13.39 12.62 15.49
N ILE A 556 12.73 11.98 14.52
CA ILE A 556 12.04 12.70 13.44
C ILE A 556 10.82 13.33 14.09
N PRO A 557 10.79 14.64 14.30
CA PRO A 557 9.83 15.12 15.22
C PRO A 557 8.64 15.57 14.36
N PHE A 558 7.48 14.96 14.61
CA PHE A 558 6.21 15.54 14.16
C PHE A 558 5.95 16.93 14.81
N PHE A 559 6.84 17.37 15.71
CA PHE A 559 6.89 18.67 16.36
C PHE A 559 8.27 19.31 16.13
N THR A 560 8.39 20.55 15.69
CA THR A 560 9.71 21.18 15.54
C THR A 560 10.48 21.12 16.87
N GLN A 561 11.69 20.58 16.92
CA GLN A 561 12.56 20.62 18.11
C GLN A 561 13.65 21.67 17.90
N LYS A 562 14.01 22.43 18.95
CA LYS A 562 15.14 23.36 18.95
C LYS A 562 16.11 22.97 20.07
N LYS A 563 17.39 23.21 19.84
CA LYS A 563 18.44 23.04 20.84
C LYS A 563 18.41 24.22 21.81
N CYS A 564 18.21 23.95 23.10
CA CYS A 564 18.31 24.96 24.15
C CYS A 564 19.74 25.50 24.20
N THR A 565 19.89 26.82 24.17
CA THR A 565 21.22 27.47 24.16
C THR A 565 21.95 27.35 25.50
N GLU A 566 21.21 27.21 26.60
CA GLU A 566 21.77 27.13 27.96
C GLU A 566 22.22 25.71 28.31
N CYS A 567 21.36 24.71 28.11
CA CYS A 567 21.64 23.33 28.52
C CYS A 567 22.01 22.39 27.37
N ASN A 568 22.05 22.88 26.12
CA ASN A 568 22.35 22.12 24.91
C ASN A 568 21.43 20.91 24.61
N ARG A 569 20.32 20.74 25.35
CA ARG A 569 19.33 19.67 25.12
C ARG A 569 18.31 20.06 24.04
N MET A 570 17.72 19.05 23.40
CA MET A 570 16.65 19.24 22.41
C MET A 570 15.30 19.42 23.13
N ILE A 571 14.56 20.49 22.79
CA ILE A 571 13.25 20.82 23.38
C ILE A 571 12.24 21.07 22.26
N GLU A 572 10.99 20.65 22.45
CA GLU A 572 9.90 20.97 21.50
C GLU A 572 9.68 22.49 21.40
N SER A 573 9.72 23.01 20.17
CA SER A 573 9.62 24.44 19.85
C SER A 573 8.30 25.11 20.26
N ASN A 574 7.25 24.31 20.48
CA ASN A 574 5.95 24.77 20.98
C ASN A 574 6.08 25.32 22.41
N LEU A 575 7.11 24.89 23.15
CA LEU A 575 7.44 25.33 24.50
C LEU A 575 8.33 26.60 24.52
N LEU A 576 8.79 27.07 23.35
CA LEU A 576 9.77 28.16 23.23
C LEU A 576 9.17 29.51 22.80
N ASN A 577 7.84 29.63 22.71
CA ASN A 577 7.15 30.89 22.39
C ASN A 577 6.51 31.55 23.63
N LEU A 578 7.29 31.69 24.71
CA LEU A 578 6.98 32.62 25.78
C LEU A 578 8.08 33.67 25.78
N GLU A 579 7.68 34.95 25.66
CA GLU A 579 8.61 36.07 25.71
C GLU A 579 9.47 36.01 26.97
N GLN A 580 10.73 36.43 26.85
CA GLN A 580 11.88 36.16 27.73
C GLN A 580 11.76 36.53 29.22
N ASN A 581 10.59 36.94 29.73
CA ASN A 581 10.37 37.22 31.16
C ASN A 581 9.12 36.57 31.77
N GLN A 582 8.42 35.66 31.08
CA GLN A 582 7.30 34.92 31.66
C GLN A 582 7.34 33.45 31.26
N CYS A 583 8.28 32.72 31.85
CA CYS A 583 8.22 31.27 31.86
C CYS A 583 7.13 30.85 32.86
N SER A 584 5.98 30.38 32.39
CA SER A 584 4.93 29.79 33.23
C SER A 584 5.34 28.44 33.85
N ILE A 585 6.62 28.08 33.79
CA ILE A 585 7.18 26.86 34.39
C ILE A 585 7.44 27.03 35.90
N HIS A 586 7.40 28.25 36.45
CA HIS A 586 7.70 28.50 37.87
C HIS A 586 6.52 28.98 38.74
N SER A 587 5.29 29.07 38.21
CA SER A 587 4.17 29.63 38.98
C SER A 587 3.05 28.65 39.33
N ASP A 588 3.11 27.39 38.90
CA ASP A 588 2.15 26.38 39.31
C ASP A 588 2.86 25.14 39.86
N CYS A 589 2.45 24.73 41.06
CA CYS A 589 3.02 23.66 41.88
C CYS A 589 2.84 22.24 41.28
N THR A 590 2.83 22.09 39.96
CA THR A 590 2.53 20.83 39.25
C THR A 590 3.47 20.53 38.08
N CYS A 591 4.69 21.10 38.04
CA CYS A 591 5.71 20.70 37.05
C CYS A 591 6.50 19.46 37.51
N TYR A 592 5.95 18.26 37.27
CA TYR A 592 6.55 16.96 37.59
C TYR A 592 7.29 16.33 36.39
N LEU A 593 8.34 16.98 35.88
CA LEU A 593 9.20 16.42 34.82
C LEU A 593 10.66 16.20 35.21
N CYS A 594 11.03 16.44 36.48
CA CYS A 594 12.33 16.05 37.02
C CYS A 594 12.36 14.63 37.61
N LEU A 595 11.23 13.91 37.64
CA LEU A 595 11.10 12.66 38.41
C LEU A 595 11.71 11.40 37.77
N GLU A 596 12.08 11.42 36.49
CA GLU A 596 12.62 10.21 35.82
C GLU A 596 14.09 10.28 35.39
N LEU A 597 14.81 11.37 35.70
CA LEU A 597 16.19 11.56 35.22
C LEU A 597 17.21 11.63 36.36
N ILE A 598 17.21 10.63 37.23
CA ILE A 598 18.37 10.33 38.08
C ILE A 598 19.24 9.35 37.33
N THR A 599 20.26 9.87 36.64
CA THR A 599 21.31 9.06 36.04
C THR A 599 22.34 8.63 37.08
N TYR A 600 23.05 7.53 36.79
CA TYR A 600 24.02 6.80 37.61
C TYR A 600 25.22 7.60 38.17
N GLU A 601 25.26 8.93 38.01
CA GLU A 601 26.40 9.78 38.37
C GLU A 601 26.21 10.59 39.66
N GLU A 602 25.01 10.64 40.25
CA GLU A 602 24.83 11.27 41.57
C GLU A 602 25.18 10.29 42.70
N SER A 603 26.17 10.66 43.51
CA SER A 603 26.70 9.80 44.58
C SER A 603 25.79 9.70 45.81
N ASN A 604 24.74 10.52 45.93
CA ASN A 604 23.80 10.52 47.06
C ASN A 604 22.39 11.04 46.70
N PRO A 605 21.57 10.29 45.94
CA PRO A 605 20.16 10.64 45.75
C PRO A 605 19.38 10.53 47.06
N ARG A 606 18.35 11.38 47.25
CA ARG A 606 17.50 11.41 48.45
C ARG A 606 16.10 10.89 48.17
N TYR A 607 15.58 10.09 49.08
CA TYR A 607 14.22 9.55 49.02
C TYR A 607 13.25 10.51 49.71
N CYS A 608 12.14 10.83 49.04
CA CYS A 608 11.08 11.66 49.58
C CYS A 608 9.72 10.99 49.39
N TYR A 609 8.84 11.08 50.39
CA TYR A 609 7.49 10.51 50.31
C TYR A 609 6.48 11.63 50.01
N ILE A 610 5.93 11.65 48.80
CA ILE A 610 5.02 12.69 48.31
C ILE A 610 3.75 12.01 47.78
N ASN A 611 2.57 12.47 48.21
CA ASN A 611 1.27 11.94 47.78
C ASN A 611 1.14 10.41 47.87
N LYS A 612 1.64 9.85 48.98
CA LYS A 612 1.66 8.40 49.25
C LYS A 612 2.54 7.56 48.32
N GLN A 613 3.49 8.18 47.62
CA GLN A 613 4.45 7.50 46.75
C GLN A 613 5.87 7.90 47.13
N ASN A 614 6.81 6.95 47.03
CA ASN A 614 8.24 7.21 47.21
C ASN A 614 8.82 7.76 45.90
N HIS A 615 9.49 8.90 45.99
CA HIS A 615 10.21 9.55 44.91
C HIS A 615 11.68 9.60 45.25
N ILE A 616 12.53 9.52 44.23
CA ILE A 616 13.96 9.74 44.36
C ILE A 616 14.23 11.11 43.73
N LEU A 617 14.91 12.00 44.46
CA LEU A 617 15.22 13.36 44.02
C LEU A 617 16.73 13.58 44.02
N HIS A 618 17.21 14.41 43.09
CA HIS A 618 18.55 15.00 43.17
C HIS A 618 18.69 15.76 44.50
N GLN A 619 19.87 15.76 45.10
CA GLN A 619 20.09 16.40 46.41
C GLN A 619 19.62 17.86 46.41
N ASN A 620 19.97 18.64 45.38
CA ASN A 620 19.56 20.05 45.28
C ASN A 620 18.03 20.21 45.13
N CYS A 621 17.35 19.29 44.42
CA CYS A 621 15.90 19.32 44.28
C CYS A 621 15.18 18.92 45.56
N PHE A 622 15.75 17.97 46.31
CA PHE A 622 15.25 17.59 47.63
C PHE A 622 15.36 18.75 48.62
N ASP A 623 16.49 19.45 48.61
CA ASP A 623 16.74 20.59 49.50
C ASP A 623 15.80 21.76 49.18
N GLU A 624 15.58 22.07 47.90
CA GLU A 624 14.57 23.06 47.47
C GLU A 624 13.16 22.68 47.93
N TYR A 625 12.78 21.42 47.75
CA TYR A 625 11.47 20.91 48.18
C TYR A 625 11.29 21.03 49.70
N GLN A 626 12.31 20.67 50.49
CA GLN A 626 12.27 20.82 51.94
C GLN A 626 12.17 22.29 52.35
N ARG A 627 12.91 23.19 51.68
CA ARG A 627 12.86 24.63 51.93
C ARG A 627 11.44 25.18 51.72
N ILE A 628 10.81 24.81 50.60
CA ILE A 628 9.44 25.21 50.26
C ILE A 628 8.42 24.65 51.26
N ILE A 629 8.49 23.36 51.60
CA ILE A 629 7.53 22.74 52.54
C ILE A 629 7.69 23.26 53.97
N ASN A 630 8.91 23.61 54.38
CA ASN A 630 9.17 24.17 55.70
C ASN A 630 8.84 25.66 55.80
N GLY A 631 8.35 26.29 54.72
CA GLY A 631 7.90 27.69 54.73
C GLY A 631 9.04 28.69 54.86
N GLU A 632 10.25 28.33 54.44
CA GLU A 632 11.39 29.24 54.40
C GLU A 632 11.27 30.12 53.15
N GLU A 633 10.51 31.22 53.26
CA GLU A 633 10.37 32.21 52.18
C GLU A 633 11.70 32.92 51.89
N ASP A 634 12.06 33.01 50.61
CA ASP A 634 13.24 33.76 50.14
C ASP A 634 13.07 35.27 50.45
N GLN A 635 13.83 35.78 51.43
CA GLN A 635 14.01 37.22 51.71
C GLN A 635 14.94 37.92 50.70
N ALA A 636 14.90 37.56 49.42
CA ALA A 636 15.73 38.21 48.42
C ALA A 636 15.06 38.30 47.05
N TYR A 637 14.18 39.29 46.91
CA TYR A 637 14.01 40.06 45.67
C TYR A 637 13.67 41.51 45.97
#